data_AF-A0A3B8L9H8-F1
#
_entry.id   AF-A0A3B8L9H8-F1
#
_cell.length_a   1.000
_cell.length_b   1.000
_cell.length_c   1.000
_cell.angle_alpha   90.00
_cell.angle_beta   90.00
_cell.angle_gamma   90.00
#
_symmetry.space_group_name_H-M   'P 1'
#
loop_
_entity.id
_entity.type
_entity.pdbx_description
1 polymer ?
#
loop_
_entity_poly.entity_id
_entity_poly.type
_entity_poly.pdbx_seq_one_letter_code
_entity_poly.pdbx_strand_id
1 'polypeptide(L)'
;KTVFSEQLVIFPVDVDHAFAVLQSRAHELWARFFSSSLGDGLRYTPSDCFETFPMPLDWENNKALEKAGEAYYTYRAELMVRHNEGMTQTYNRFHDPEELSEDIFHLRDLHDAMDRAVLDAYGWDDLQPECTFLLEYEEEDTKKKKPWRYRWPEAIHDEVLARLLDLNQTRALEEAPPTTKTSKKTTSTNSSTNKSKKKTKASHQQPTTELPLLASIKPPND
;
A
#
# COMPACT_ATOMS: atom_id res chain seq x y z
N LYS A 1 -2.75 -30.05 14.31
CA LYS A 1 -2.34 -28.88 15.13
C LYS A 1 -1.59 -27.94 14.20
N THR A 2 -2.06 -26.71 14.01
CA THR A 2 -1.39 -25.69 13.19
C THR A 2 -0.72 -24.69 14.12
N VAL A 3 0.52 -24.30 13.84
CA VAL A 3 1.30 -23.36 14.66
C VAL A 3 1.85 -22.30 13.71
N PHE A 4 1.57 -21.04 13.99
CA PHE A 4 1.99 -19.91 13.17
C PHE A 4 3.17 -19.18 13.83
N SER A 5 4.05 -18.62 13.01
CA SER A 5 5.17 -17.79 13.47
C SER A 5 4.68 -16.39 13.86
N GLU A 6 5.38 -15.73 14.77
CA GLU A 6 5.17 -14.31 15.14
C GLU A 6 5.38 -13.34 13.96
N GLN A 7 6.04 -13.79 12.90
CA GLN A 7 6.24 -13.02 11.67
C GLN A 7 5.02 -13.02 10.74
N LEU A 8 3.94 -13.72 11.11
CA LEU A 8 2.70 -13.76 10.35
C LEU A 8 1.61 -12.94 11.05
N VAL A 9 0.97 -12.04 10.31
CA VAL A 9 -0.26 -11.38 10.74
C VAL A 9 -1.44 -12.24 10.29
N ILE A 10 -2.33 -12.56 11.22
CA ILE A 10 -3.52 -13.38 10.95
C ILE A 10 -4.74 -12.50 11.12
N PHE A 11 -5.51 -12.35 10.04
CA PHE A 11 -6.84 -11.76 10.06
C PHE A 11 -7.87 -12.88 10.15
N PRO A 12 -8.53 -13.10 11.31
CA PRO A 12 -9.52 -14.16 11.47
C PRO A 12 -10.88 -13.73 10.88
N VAL A 13 -10.88 -13.38 9.60
CA VAL A 13 -12.05 -12.89 8.87
C VAL A 13 -12.33 -13.84 7.71
N ASP A 14 -13.53 -14.38 7.66
CA ASP A 14 -13.97 -15.36 6.67
C ASP A 14 -14.99 -14.72 5.71
N VAL A 15 -14.60 -13.59 5.12
CA VAL A 15 -15.44 -12.82 4.20
C VAL A 15 -14.61 -12.26 3.04
N ASP A 16 -15.13 -12.42 1.83
CA ASP A 16 -14.38 -12.08 0.61
C ASP A 16 -14.24 -10.58 0.38
N HIS A 17 -15.14 -9.76 0.93
CA HIS A 17 -15.05 -8.31 0.81
C HIS A 17 -13.85 -7.73 1.62
N ALA A 18 -13.53 -8.30 2.79
CA ALA A 18 -12.31 -7.95 3.54
C ALA A 18 -11.06 -8.36 2.74
N PHE A 19 -11.08 -9.57 2.20
CA PHE A 19 -10.00 -10.10 1.37
C PHE A 19 -9.76 -9.23 0.13
N ALA A 20 -10.82 -8.80 -0.57
CA ALA A 20 -10.72 -7.94 -1.74
C ALA A 20 -10.00 -6.63 -1.43
N VAL A 21 -10.37 -5.97 -0.33
CA VAL A 21 -9.73 -4.71 0.08
C VAL A 21 -8.26 -4.95 0.45
N LEU A 22 -7.97 -5.97 1.26
CA LEU A 22 -6.62 -6.26 1.74
C LEU A 22 -5.66 -6.80 0.66
N GLN A 23 -6.18 -7.38 -0.41
CA GLN A 23 -5.38 -7.83 -1.56
C GLN A 23 -5.31 -6.80 -2.68
N SER A 24 -6.08 -5.72 -2.60
CA SER A 24 -6.02 -4.66 -3.61
C SER A 24 -4.69 -3.91 -3.61
N ARG A 25 -4.36 -3.33 -4.76
CA ARG A 25 -3.21 -2.45 -4.89
C ARG A 25 -3.35 -1.19 -4.04
N ALA A 26 -4.56 -0.68 -3.83
CA ALA A 26 -4.78 0.46 -2.94
C ALA A 26 -4.25 0.19 -1.51
N HIS A 27 -4.52 -1.00 -0.97
CA HIS A 27 -3.96 -1.42 0.32
C HIS A 27 -2.46 -1.72 0.25
N GLU A 28 -1.97 -2.30 -0.85
CA GLU A 28 -0.54 -2.48 -1.07
C GLU A 28 0.22 -1.15 -1.03
N LEU A 29 -0.30 -0.10 -1.69
CA LEU A 29 0.30 1.25 -1.70
C LEU A 29 0.41 1.80 -0.29
N TRP A 30 -0.70 1.74 0.47
CA TRP A 30 -0.73 2.18 1.86
C TRP A 30 0.26 1.40 2.72
N ALA A 31 0.26 0.07 2.59
CA ALA A 31 1.14 -0.80 3.34
C ALA A 31 2.62 -0.49 3.06
N ARG A 32 3.00 -0.27 1.80
CA ARG A 32 4.36 0.11 1.42
C ARG A 32 4.75 1.50 1.89
N PHE A 33 3.80 2.43 1.98
CA PHE A 33 4.07 3.79 2.43
C PHE A 33 4.28 3.87 3.95
N PHE A 34 3.46 3.16 4.74
CA PHE A 34 3.47 3.27 6.21
C PHE A 34 4.24 2.18 6.93
N SER A 35 4.39 0.99 6.35
CA SER A 35 5.08 -0.11 7.03
C SER A 35 6.60 0.02 6.92
N SER A 36 7.29 -0.59 7.87
CA SER A 36 8.75 -0.72 7.83
C SER A 36 9.23 -1.67 6.73
N SER A 37 10.50 -1.56 6.35
CA SER A 37 11.19 -2.56 5.52
C SER A 37 12.06 -3.49 6.38
N LEU A 38 12.26 -4.71 5.89
CA LEU A 38 13.28 -5.64 6.37
C LEU A 38 14.17 -6.01 5.19
N GLY A 39 15.30 -5.30 5.05
CA GLY A 39 16.08 -5.33 3.81
C GLY A 39 15.25 -4.78 2.65
N ASP A 40 15.16 -5.54 1.56
CA ASP A 40 14.37 -5.18 0.37
C ASP A 40 12.88 -5.60 0.50
N GLY A 41 12.51 -6.28 1.59
CA GLY A 41 11.15 -6.78 1.81
C GLY A 41 10.28 -5.83 2.62
N LEU A 42 8.97 -5.84 2.34
CA LEU A 42 7.97 -5.20 3.18
C LEU A 42 7.81 -5.97 4.49
N ARG A 43 7.91 -5.29 5.63
CA ARG A 43 7.53 -5.85 6.94
C ARG A 43 6.21 -5.23 7.35
N TYR A 44 5.12 -5.96 7.11
CA TYR A 44 3.77 -5.52 7.41
C TYR A 44 3.57 -5.31 8.92
N THR A 45 3.22 -4.09 9.33
CA THR A 45 2.98 -3.73 10.73
C THR A 45 1.50 -3.34 10.90
N PRO A 46 0.66 -4.15 11.55
CA PRO A 46 -0.78 -3.88 11.64
C PRO A 46 -1.13 -2.51 12.25
N SER A 47 -0.42 -2.07 13.29
CA SER A 47 -0.66 -0.78 13.95
C SER A 47 -0.42 0.41 13.02
N ASP A 48 0.57 0.30 12.14
CA ASP A 48 1.00 1.40 11.29
C ASP A 48 0.29 1.37 9.93
N CYS A 49 -0.15 0.18 9.50
CA CYS A 49 -0.81 -0.06 8.22
C CYS A 49 -2.32 -0.34 8.37
N PHE A 50 -2.70 -1.48 8.96
CA PHE A 50 -4.09 -1.92 8.96
C PHE A 50 -4.99 -1.01 9.81
N GLU A 51 -4.56 -0.64 11.01
CA GLU A 51 -5.34 0.19 11.94
C GLU A 51 -5.52 1.63 11.44
N THR A 52 -4.60 2.11 10.60
CA THR A 52 -4.63 3.45 10.02
C THR A 52 -5.24 3.47 8.61
N PHE A 53 -5.39 2.32 7.95
CA PHE A 53 -5.88 2.26 6.58
C PHE A 53 -7.32 2.77 6.51
N PRO A 54 -7.60 3.82 5.71
CA PRO A 54 -8.94 4.35 5.58
C PRO A 54 -9.78 3.40 4.71
N MET A 55 -10.40 2.39 5.31
CA MET A 55 -11.27 1.43 4.61
C MET A 55 -12.40 2.15 3.84
N PRO A 56 -12.85 1.65 2.68
CA PRO A 56 -14.02 2.22 1.99
C PRO A 56 -15.24 2.24 2.92
N LEU A 57 -16.17 3.19 2.75
CA LEU A 57 -17.41 3.15 3.54
C LEU A 57 -18.28 1.96 3.11
N ASP A 58 -18.97 1.35 4.08
CA ASP A 58 -19.87 0.20 3.85
C ASP A 58 -19.22 -1.00 3.12
N TRP A 59 -17.89 -1.13 3.24
CA TRP A 59 -17.13 -2.23 2.63
C TRP A 59 -17.62 -3.62 3.10
N GLU A 60 -18.14 -3.71 4.33
CA GLU A 60 -18.66 -4.94 4.94
C GLU A 60 -19.90 -5.51 4.24
N ASN A 61 -20.69 -4.67 3.55
CA ASN A 61 -21.92 -5.08 2.87
C ASN A 61 -21.83 -4.95 1.34
N ASN A 62 -20.64 -4.64 0.82
CA ASN A 62 -20.46 -4.37 -0.59
C ASN A 62 -20.35 -5.67 -1.40
N LYS A 63 -21.44 -6.03 -2.09
CA LYS A 63 -21.54 -7.23 -2.92
C LYS A 63 -20.54 -7.26 -4.09
N ALA A 64 -20.12 -6.10 -4.59
CA ALA A 64 -19.13 -6.05 -5.68
C ALA A 64 -17.75 -6.46 -5.16
N LEU A 65 -17.38 -6.02 -3.95
CA LEU A 65 -16.15 -6.45 -3.28
C LEU A 65 -16.17 -7.94 -2.97
N GLU A 66 -17.29 -8.44 -2.42
CA GLU A 66 -17.46 -9.86 -2.11
C GLU A 66 -17.25 -10.73 -3.36
N LYS A 67 -17.97 -10.42 -4.45
CA LYS A 67 -17.85 -11.16 -5.71
C LYS A 67 -16.44 -11.09 -6.32
N ALA A 68 -15.81 -9.92 -6.29
CA ALA A 68 -14.48 -9.76 -6.87
C ALA A 68 -13.40 -10.48 -6.05
N GLY A 69 -13.50 -10.40 -4.71
CA GLY A 69 -12.63 -11.11 -3.78
C GLY A 69 -12.75 -12.62 -3.94
N GLU A 70 -13.97 -13.15 -3.95
CA GLU A 70 -14.26 -14.59 -4.11
C GLU A 70 -13.70 -15.10 -5.44
N ALA A 71 -13.97 -14.38 -6.54
CA ALA A 71 -13.51 -14.78 -7.87
C ALA A 71 -11.97 -14.82 -7.95
N TYR A 72 -11.29 -13.79 -7.43
CA TYR A 72 -9.83 -13.75 -7.42
C TYR A 72 -9.24 -14.83 -6.50
N TYR A 73 -9.77 -14.98 -5.29
CA TYR A 73 -9.32 -15.98 -4.33
C TYR A 73 -9.42 -17.40 -4.91
N THR A 74 -10.61 -17.76 -5.38
CA THR A 74 -10.93 -19.09 -5.88
C THR A 74 -10.05 -19.42 -7.07
N TYR A 75 -9.97 -18.52 -8.05
CA TYR A 75 -9.17 -18.76 -9.25
C TYR A 75 -7.68 -18.89 -8.93
N ARG A 76 -7.13 -18.02 -8.06
CA ARG A 76 -5.72 -18.11 -7.63
C ARG A 76 -5.44 -19.45 -6.94
N ALA A 77 -6.33 -19.88 -6.04
CA ALA A 77 -6.19 -21.15 -5.32
C ALA A 77 -6.22 -22.35 -6.28
N GLU A 78 -7.18 -22.38 -7.21
CA GLU A 78 -7.28 -23.44 -8.22
C GLU A 78 -6.07 -23.46 -9.14
N LEU A 79 -5.59 -22.28 -9.56
CA LEU A 79 -4.41 -22.15 -10.40
C LEU A 79 -3.17 -22.74 -9.71
N MET A 80 -2.94 -22.38 -8.45
CA MET A 80 -1.82 -22.89 -7.65
C MET A 80 -1.86 -24.42 -7.54
N VAL A 81 -3.03 -25.00 -7.31
CA VAL A 81 -3.20 -26.47 -7.27
C VAL A 81 -2.95 -27.10 -8.63
N ARG A 82 -3.52 -26.54 -9.69
CA ARG A 82 -3.45 -27.07 -11.06
C ARG A 82 -2.02 -27.11 -11.61
N HIS A 83 -1.22 -26.10 -11.29
CA HIS A 83 0.19 -26.02 -11.69
C HIS A 83 1.15 -26.59 -10.65
N ASN A 84 0.66 -27.03 -9.48
CA ASN A 84 1.46 -27.48 -8.34
C ASN A 84 2.51 -26.42 -7.92
N GLU A 85 2.06 -25.17 -7.85
CA GLU A 85 2.88 -23.99 -7.54
C GLU A 85 2.51 -23.39 -6.17
N GLY A 86 3.53 -22.87 -5.48
CA GLY A 86 3.34 -22.03 -4.31
C GLY A 86 3.19 -20.55 -4.68
N MET A 87 2.79 -19.73 -3.70
CA MET A 87 2.51 -18.30 -3.87
C MET A 87 3.68 -17.55 -4.56
N THR A 88 4.92 -17.81 -4.15
CA THR A 88 6.11 -17.18 -4.74
C THR A 88 6.24 -17.48 -6.23
N GLN A 89 6.02 -18.72 -6.66
CA GLN A 89 6.15 -19.10 -8.08
C GLN A 89 5.05 -18.45 -8.91
N THR A 90 3.81 -18.50 -8.43
CA THR A 90 2.66 -17.86 -9.07
C THR A 90 2.86 -16.35 -9.22
N TYR A 91 3.33 -15.64 -8.18
CA TYR A 91 3.55 -14.19 -8.28
C TYR A 91 4.80 -13.81 -9.08
N ASN A 92 5.83 -14.67 -9.13
CA ASN A 92 6.95 -14.47 -10.04
C ASN A 92 6.48 -14.48 -11.50
N ARG A 93 5.56 -15.38 -11.86
CA ARG A 93 4.90 -15.42 -13.18
C ARG A 93 3.96 -14.23 -13.38
N PHE A 94 3.17 -13.89 -12.36
CA PHE A 94 2.28 -12.72 -12.38
C PHE A 94 3.01 -11.43 -12.72
N HIS A 95 4.24 -11.23 -12.25
CA HIS A 95 5.04 -10.05 -12.53
C HIS A 95 5.97 -10.17 -13.75
N ASP A 96 5.98 -11.31 -14.43
CA ASP A 96 6.85 -11.53 -15.59
C ASP A 96 6.23 -10.95 -16.87
N PRO A 97 6.87 -9.97 -17.54
CA PRO A 97 6.39 -9.45 -18.81
C PRO A 97 6.46 -10.47 -19.96
N GLU A 98 7.26 -11.53 -19.82
CA GLU A 98 7.40 -12.59 -20.83
C GLU A 98 6.44 -13.76 -20.60
N GLU A 99 5.62 -13.72 -19.55
CA GLU A 99 4.59 -14.72 -19.28
C GLU A 99 3.38 -14.54 -20.20
N LEU A 100 3.07 -15.59 -20.96
CA LEU A 100 2.06 -15.60 -22.02
C LEU A 100 0.91 -16.59 -21.78
N SER A 101 0.91 -17.30 -20.65
CA SER A 101 -0.19 -18.21 -20.33
C SER A 101 -1.50 -17.47 -20.10
N GLU A 102 -2.58 -17.97 -20.73
CA GLU A 102 -3.95 -17.49 -20.51
C GLU A 102 -4.31 -17.50 -19.02
N ASP A 103 -3.78 -18.50 -18.30
CA ASP A 103 -4.00 -18.66 -16.89
C ASP A 103 -3.53 -17.46 -16.06
N ILE A 104 -2.33 -16.92 -16.35
CA ILE A 104 -1.78 -15.75 -15.65
C ILE A 104 -2.42 -14.45 -16.16
N PHE A 105 -2.77 -14.36 -17.44
CA PHE A 105 -3.55 -13.21 -17.94
C PHE A 105 -4.89 -13.10 -17.23
N HIS A 106 -5.63 -14.20 -17.09
CA HIS A 106 -6.89 -14.18 -16.37
C HIS A 106 -6.71 -13.85 -14.88
N LEU A 107 -5.63 -14.31 -14.25
CA LEU A 107 -5.30 -13.92 -12.87
C LEU A 107 -5.08 -12.40 -12.75
N ARG A 108 -4.40 -11.78 -13.72
CA ARG A 108 -4.20 -10.32 -13.77
C ARG A 108 -5.52 -9.58 -13.98
N ASP A 109 -6.36 -10.04 -14.90
CA ASP A 109 -7.68 -9.45 -15.16
C ASP A 109 -8.57 -9.47 -13.90
N LEU A 110 -8.58 -10.59 -13.16
CA LEU A 110 -9.32 -10.70 -11.91
C LEU A 110 -8.78 -9.77 -10.83
N HIS A 111 -7.45 -9.61 -10.75
CA HIS A 111 -6.84 -8.65 -9.83
C HIS A 111 -7.21 -7.21 -10.18
N ASP A 112 -7.19 -6.86 -11.47
CA ASP A 112 -7.54 -5.52 -11.94
C ASP A 112 -9.05 -5.25 -11.76
N ALA A 113 -9.91 -6.27 -11.89
CA ALA A 113 -11.33 -6.18 -11.57
C ALA A 113 -11.57 -5.97 -10.07
N MET A 114 -10.81 -6.66 -9.21
CA MET A 114 -10.85 -6.47 -7.76
C MET A 114 -10.40 -5.06 -7.36
N ASP A 115 -9.31 -4.57 -7.96
CA ASP A 115 -8.82 -3.21 -7.77
C ASP A 115 -9.87 -2.17 -8.16
N ARG A 116 -10.52 -2.35 -9.32
CA ARG A 116 -11.61 -1.46 -9.76
C ARG A 116 -12.78 -1.48 -8.78
N ALA A 117 -13.20 -2.66 -8.31
CA ALA A 117 -14.27 -2.76 -7.31
C ALA A 117 -13.93 -2.03 -6.00
N VAL A 118 -12.65 -2.03 -5.59
CA VAL A 118 -12.18 -1.28 -4.43
C VAL A 118 -12.22 0.23 -4.66
N LEU A 119 -11.74 0.71 -5.82
CA LEU A 119 -11.81 2.13 -6.17
C LEU A 119 -13.27 2.61 -6.27
N ASP A 120 -14.16 1.80 -6.86
CA ASP A 120 -15.59 2.10 -6.92
C ASP A 120 -16.22 2.14 -5.52
N ALA A 121 -15.80 1.28 -4.59
CA ALA A 121 -16.25 1.30 -3.19
C ALA A 121 -15.80 2.58 -2.44
N TYR A 122 -14.69 3.18 -2.84
CA TYR A 122 -14.29 4.52 -2.38
C TYR A 122 -15.10 5.66 -3.05
N GLY A 123 -15.85 5.37 -4.11
CA GLY A 123 -16.49 6.37 -4.96
C GLY A 123 -15.51 7.07 -5.91
N TRP A 124 -14.41 6.41 -6.28
CA TRP A 124 -13.39 6.92 -7.21
C TRP A 124 -13.53 6.27 -8.58
N ASP A 125 -14.74 6.32 -9.13
CA ASP A 125 -15.12 5.76 -10.44
C ASP A 125 -14.43 6.45 -11.62
N ASP A 126 -13.94 7.67 -11.39
CA ASP A 126 -13.12 8.45 -12.32
C ASP A 126 -11.73 7.83 -12.55
N LEU A 127 -11.23 7.01 -11.62
CA LEU A 127 -9.95 6.33 -11.74
C LEU A 127 -10.12 4.99 -12.47
N GLN A 128 -9.53 4.90 -13.66
CA GLN A 128 -9.50 3.67 -14.46
C GLN A 128 -8.05 3.24 -14.68
N PRO A 129 -7.37 2.71 -13.63
CA PRO A 129 -5.98 2.30 -13.76
C PRO A 129 -5.80 1.16 -14.75
N GLU A 130 -4.72 1.24 -15.52
CA GLU A 130 -4.19 0.12 -16.30
C GLU A 130 -2.80 -0.23 -15.76
N CYS A 131 -2.61 -1.47 -15.35
CA CYS A 131 -1.33 -1.94 -14.86
C CYS A 131 -0.31 -2.09 -16.01
N THR A 132 0.94 -1.74 -15.72
CA THR A 132 2.07 -1.88 -16.64
C THR A 132 3.24 -2.58 -15.94
N PHE A 133 4.19 -3.07 -16.72
CA PHE A 133 5.41 -3.65 -16.17
C PHE A 133 6.45 -2.55 -15.93
N LEU A 134 6.78 -2.33 -14.67
CA LEU A 134 7.76 -1.36 -14.23
C LEU A 134 8.88 -2.06 -13.47
N LEU A 135 10.10 -1.53 -13.55
CA LEU A 135 11.20 -2.01 -12.74
C LEU A 135 11.03 -1.53 -11.29
N GLU A 136 11.25 -2.42 -10.32
CA GLU A 136 11.25 -2.07 -8.90
C GLU A 136 12.51 -1.27 -8.54
N TYR A 137 13.65 -1.63 -9.13
CA TYR A 137 14.92 -0.91 -9.06
C TYR A 137 15.73 -1.18 -10.33
N GLU A 138 16.70 -0.31 -10.61
CA GLU A 138 17.67 -0.55 -11.67
C GLU A 138 18.62 -1.67 -11.25
N GLU A 139 18.69 -2.73 -12.05
CA GLU A 139 19.67 -3.80 -11.88
C GLU A 139 20.72 -3.66 -13.00
N GLU A 140 21.94 -3.30 -12.60
CA GLU A 140 23.06 -3.05 -13.51
C GLU A 140 23.65 -4.35 -14.06
N ASP A 141 23.51 -5.48 -13.35
CA ASP A 141 23.98 -6.77 -13.84
C ASP A 141 23.01 -7.36 -14.87
N THR A 142 23.36 -7.19 -16.14
CA THR A 142 22.65 -7.75 -17.30
C THR A 142 22.43 -9.27 -17.26
N LYS A 143 23.15 -10.01 -16.40
CA LYS A 143 22.98 -11.46 -16.25
C LYS A 143 21.88 -11.84 -15.27
N LYS A 144 21.43 -10.91 -14.43
CA LYS A 144 20.32 -11.13 -13.50
C LYS A 144 18.99 -10.81 -14.17
N LYS A 145 17.94 -11.51 -13.74
CA LYS A 145 16.57 -11.20 -14.18
C LYS A 145 16.19 -9.83 -13.64
N LYS A 146 15.72 -8.96 -14.54
CA LYS A 146 15.23 -7.63 -14.16
C LYS A 146 14.06 -7.76 -13.16
N PRO A 147 14.01 -6.93 -12.10
CA PRO A 147 12.98 -6.99 -11.08
C PRO A 147 11.70 -6.30 -11.57
N TRP A 148 11.05 -6.91 -12.56
CA TRP A 148 9.77 -6.42 -13.08
C TRP A 148 8.66 -6.59 -12.05
N ARG A 149 7.76 -5.60 -12.00
CA ARG A 149 6.53 -5.60 -11.23
C ARG A 149 5.39 -5.13 -12.10
N TYR A 150 4.31 -5.90 -12.08
CA TYR A 150 3.04 -5.55 -12.72
C TYR A 150 2.20 -4.69 -11.76
N ARG A 151 2.28 -3.37 -11.92
CA ARG A 151 1.70 -2.38 -11.01
C ARG A 151 1.16 -1.15 -11.76
N TRP A 152 0.46 -0.28 -11.05
CA TRP A 152 0.00 0.99 -11.62
C TRP A 152 1.17 1.92 -11.96
N PRO A 153 1.08 2.69 -13.07
CA PRO A 153 1.98 3.78 -13.37
C PRO A 153 2.04 4.81 -12.23
N GLU A 154 3.18 5.47 -12.08
CA GLU A 154 3.44 6.44 -11.00
C GLU A 154 2.34 7.52 -10.89
N ALA A 155 1.81 7.99 -12.02
CA ALA A 155 0.74 9.00 -12.02
C ALA A 155 -0.53 8.54 -11.30
N ILE A 156 -0.99 7.29 -11.54
CA ILE A 156 -2.18 6.77 -10.87
C ILE A 156 -1.87 6.29 -9.46
N HIS A 157 -0.68 5.70 -9.27
CA HIS A 157 -0.16 5.33 -7.96
C HIS A 157 -0.19 6.52 -6.99
N ASP A 158 0.38 7.66 -7.40
CA ASP A 158 0.49 8.84 -6.55
C ASP A 158 -0.87 9.50 -6.31
N GLU A 159 -1.76 9.52 -7.31
CA GLU A 159 -3.12 10.03 -7.16
C GLU A 159 -3.92 9.21 -6.15
N VAL A 160 -3.90 7.87 -6.25
CA VAL A 160 -4.61 6.99 -5.30
C VAL A 160 -4.04 7.17 -3.90
N LEU A 161 -2.71 7.20 -3.75
CA LEU A 161 -2.07 7.41 -2.46
C LEU A 161 -2.44 8.78 -1.86
N ALA A 162 -2.46 9.84 -2.65
CA ALA A 162 -2.88 11.16 -2.21
C ALA A 162 -4.32 11.16 -1.69
N ARG A 163 -5.26 10.54 -2.43
CA ARG A 163 -6.66 10.44 -1.98
C ARG A 163 -6.81 9.62 -0.69
N LEU A 164 -6.02 8.55 -0.52
CA LEU A 164 -6.00 7.77 0.72
C LEU A 164 -5.49 8.62 1.89
N LEU A 165 -4.41 9.39 1.70
CA LEU A 165 -3.86 10.26 2.73
C LEU A 165 -4.86 11.36 3.13
N ASP A 166 -5.51 12.01 2.16
CA ASP A 166 -6.52 13.03 2.40
C ASP A 166 -7.75 12.46 3.14
N LEU A 167 -8.19 11.26 2.76
CA LEU A 167 -9.31 10.57 3.41
C LEU A 167 -8.96 10.20 4.86
N ASN A 168 -7.76 9.66 5.10
CA ASN A 168 -7.30 9.33 6.43
C ASN A 168 -7.21 10.58 7.32
N GLN A 169 -6.62 11.67 6.82
CA GLN A 169 -6.52 12.93 7.55
C GLN A 169 -7.90 13.50 7.88
N THR A 170 -8.85 13.43 6.94
CA THR A 170 -10.22 13.90 7.16
C THR A 170 -10.89 13.11 8.29
N ARG A 171 -10.83 11.77 8.26
CA ARG A 171 -11.40 10.91 9.30
C ARG A 171 -10.75 11.13 10.67
N ALA A 172 -9.43 11.29 10.71
CA ALA A 172 -8.71 11.58 11.95
C ALA A 172 -9.16 12.91 12.59
N LEU A 173 -9.51 13.92 11.79
CA LEU A 173 -10.06 15.19 12.28
C LEU A 173 -11.50 15.04 12.80
N GLU A 174 -12.31 14.16 12.18
CA GLU A 174 -13.68 13.87 12.60
C GLU A 174 -13.73 13.05 13.91
N GLU A 175 -12.80 12.11 14.07
CA GLU A 175 -12.65 11.27 15.26
C GLU A 175 -11.97 12.00 16.42
N ALA A 176 -11.27 13.10 16.14
CA ALA A 176 -10.60 13.89 17.16
C ALA A 176 -11.63 14.39 18.19
N PRO A 177 -11.42 14.13 19.49
CA PRO A 177 -12.28 14.70 20.51
C PRO A 177 -12.26 16.22 20.41
N PRO A 178 -13.37 16.93 20.70
CA PRO A 178 -13.43 18.38 20.61
C PRO A 178 -12.35 18.99 21.51
N THR A 179 -11.26 19.44 20.91
CA THR A 179 -10.14 20.02 21.64
C THR A 179 -10.54 21.40 22.15
N THR A 180 -10.63 21.55 23.47
CA THR A 180 -10.69 22.85 24.13
C THR A 180 -9.43 23.64 23.75
N LYS A 181 -9.60 24.62 22.86
CA LYS A 181 -8.54 25.53 22.41
C LYS A 181 -7.91 26.24 23.61
N THR A 182 -6.77 25.77 24.10
CA THR A 182 -5.86 26.60 24.90
C THR A 182 -4.80 27.19 23.99
N SER A 183 -5.02 28.44 23.58
CA SER A 183 -4.06 29.25 22.87
C SER A 183 -2.81 29.48 23.73
N LYS A 184 -1.70 28.81 23.43
CA LYS A 184 -0.37 29.24 23.89
C LYS A 184 0.23 30.20 22.87
N LYS A 185 0.17 31.48 23.21
CA LYS A 185 0.90 32.59 22.59
C LYS A 185 2.41 32.31 22.73
N THR A 186 3.12 32.10 21.63
CA THR A 186 4.58 32.13 21.58
C THR A 186 5.05 33.50 21.12
N THR A 187 5.70 34.21 22.04
CA THR A 187 6.35 35.49 21.84
C THR A 187 7.66 35.27 21.08
N SER A 188 7.83 35.91 19.92
CA SER A 188 9.05 35.89 19.13
C SER A 188 10.10 36.83 19.71
N THR A 189 11.29 36.33 20.04
CA THR A 189 12.48 37.16 20.31
C THR A 189 13.53 36.87 19.23
N ASN A 190 13.81 37.89 18.42
CA ASN A 190 14.90 37.91 17.45
C ASN A 190 16.26 37.96 18.16
N SER A 191 17.20 37.14 17.73
CA SER A 191 18.63 37.53 17.74
C SER A 191 19.39 36.84 16.61
N SER A 192 20.17 37.67 15.94
CA SER A 192 21.04 37.40 14.80
C SER A 192 22.37 36.78 15.25
N THR A 193 22.98 35.91 14.43
CA THR A 193 24.25 36.19 13.70
C THR A 193 24.94 34.94 13.13
N ASN A 194 25.45 35.14 11.91
CA ASN A 194 26.73 34.71 11.34
C ASN A 194 26.87 33.47 10.42
N LYS A 195 27.44 33.81 9.24
CA LYS A 195 27.87 33.00 8.10
C LYS A 195 29.12 32.16 8.41
N SER A 196 29.19 30.95 7.85
CA SER A 196 30.39 30.48 7.14
C SER A 196 30.06 29.42 6.08
N LYS A 197 30.74 29.51 4.93
CA LYS A 197 30.58 28.69 3.71
C LYS A 197 31.34 27.37 3.82
N LYS A 198 30.78 26.25 3.33
CA LYS A 198 31.57 25.25 2.58
C LYS A 198 30.73 24.30 1.69
N LYS A 199 31.05 24.36 0.40
CA LYS A 199 30.96 23.45 -0.76
C LYS A 199 30.07 22.19 -0.71
N THR A 200 29.29 22.10 -1.79
CA THR A 200 28.31 21.12 -2.24
C THR A 200 28.88 19.78 -2.71
N LYS A 201 28.21 18.69 -2.31
CA LYS A 201 28.10 17.41 -3.03
C LYS A 201 26.61 17.02 -3.00
N ALA A 202 26.02 16.80 -4.16
CA ALA A 202 24.60 16.53 -4.32
C ALA A 202 24.26 15.11 -3.84
N SER A 203 23.43 15.02 -2.81
CA SER A 203 22.69 13.84 -2.40
C SER A 203 21.21 14.18 -2.57
N HIS A 204 20.45 13.30 -3.22
CA HIS A 204 19.01 13.42 -3.41
C HIS A 204 18.33 13.47 -2.03
N GLN A 205 17.90 14.66 -1.63
CA GLN A 205 17.09 14.87 -0.42
C GLN A 205 15.62 14.81 -0.84
N GLN A 206 14.87 13.89 -0.24
CA GLN A 206 13.41 13.92 -0.27
C GLN A 206 12.92 15.27 0.26
N PRO A 207 11.90 15.88 -0.36
CA PRO A 207 11.33 17.13 0.14
C PRO A 207 10.67 16.87 1.50
N THR A 208 11.19 17.53 2.54
CA THR A 208 10.56 17.63 3.85
C THR A 208 9.35 18.54 3.74
N THR A 209 8.18 17.97 3.49
CA THR A 209 6.91 18.64 3.79
C THR A 209 6.59 18.34 5.25
N GLU A 210 6.69 19.35 6.12
CA GLU A 210 6.28 19.26 7.52
C GLU A 210 4.78 18.95 7.60
N LEU A 211 4.46 17.67 7.85
CA LEU A 211 3.15 17.21 8.28
C LEU A 211 2.92 17.65 9.73
N PRO A 212 1.79 18.26 10.08
CA PRO A 212 1.50 18.62 11.46
C PRO A 212 1.24 17.35 12.31
N LEU A 213 2.16 17.14 13.26
CA LEU A 213 2.05 16.37 14.51
C LEU A 213 0.88 15.37 14.62
N LEU A 214 1.07 14.16 14.06
CA LEU A 214 0.38 12.97 14.55
C LEU A 214 0.72 12.79 16.03
N ALA A 215 -0.31 12.61 16.86
CA ALA A 215 -0.17 12.46 18.30
C ALA A 215 0.70 11.23 18.64
N SER A 216 1.89 11.51 19.18
CA SER A 216 2.78 10.64 19.97
C SER A 216 2.56 9.12 19.87
N ILE A 217 3.21 8.48 18.91
CA ILE A 217 3.68 7.10 19.06
C ILE A 217 5.19 7.19 19.27
N LYS A 218 5.62 6.88 20.49
CA LYS A 218 7.02 6.89 20.90
C LYS A 218 7.71 5.68 20.27
N PRO A 219 8.87 5.81 19.62
CA PRO A 219 9.58 4.65 19.06
C PRO A 219 10.01 3.70 20.19
N PRO A 220 9.98 2.37 19.97
CA PRO A 220 10.59 1.43 20.90
C PRO A 220 12.12 1.64 20.86
N ASN A 221 12.71 1.75 22.04
CA ASN A 221 14.17 1.80 22.22
C ASN A 221 14.83 0.52 21.71
N ASP A 222 16.06 0.69 21.21
CA ASP A 222 17.06 -0.34 20.89
C ASP A 222 17.17 -1.48 21.94
#